data_AF-A0AAW0J5W7-F1
#
_entry.id   AF-A0AAW0J5W7-F1
#
_cell.length_a   1.000
_cell.length_b   1.000
_cell.length_c   1.000
_cell.angle_alpha   90.00
_cell.angle_beta   90.00
_cell.angle_gamma   90.00
#
_symmetry.space_group_name_H-M   'P 1'
#
loop_
_entity.id
_entity.type
_entity.pdbx_description
1 polymer ?
#
loop_
_entity_poly.entity_id
_entity_poly.type
_entity_poly.pdbx_seq_one_letter_code
_entity_poly.pdbx_strand_id
1 'polypeptide(L)' 'MPYLDHGHINPMINLYKILALNSNNILITFVVTEEWLGFIGSDPKPKNICFASIPNVIPSALF' A
#
# COMPACT_ATOMS: atom_id res chain seq x y z
N MET A 1 -0.92 -14.20 -5.04
CA MET A 1 -0.39 -12.84 -4.86
C MET A 1 -1.25 -11.94 -5.73
N PRO A 2 -2.04 -11.00 -5.20
CA PRO A 2 -2.86 -10.15 -6.05
C PRO A 2 -1.93 -9.31 -6.93
N TYR A 3 -2.10 -9.43 -8.24
CA TYR A 3 -1.33 -8.66 -9.20
C TYR A 3 -1.86 -7.23 -9.18
N LEU A 4 -1.01 -6.29 -8.78
CA LEU A 4 -1.33 -4.89 -8.52
C LEU A 4 -1.43 -4.10 -9.82
N ASP A 5 -2.43 -4.42 -10.64
CA ASP A 5 -2.82 -3.57 -11.76
C ASP A 5 -3.47 -2.27 -11.24
N HIS A 6 -3.43 -1.19 -12.02
CA HIS A 6 -3.90 0.15 -11.60
C HIS A 6 -5.35 0.18 -11.06
N GLY A 7 -6.19 -0.78 -11.46
CA GLY A 7 -7.55 -0.95 -10.93
C GLY A 7 -7.63 -1.34 -9.45
N HIS A 8 -6.57 -1.93 -8.89
CA HIS A 8 -6.51 -2.36 -7.49
C HIS A 8 -6.00 -1.29 -6.51
N ILE A 9 -5.61 -0.10 -7.01
CA ILE A 9 -5.18 1.04 -6.18
C ILE A 9 -6.30 1.48 -5.24
N ASN A 10 -7.49 1.68 -5.80
CA ASN A 10 -8.60 2.27 -5.06
C ASN A 10 -9.12 1.34 -3.94
N PRO A 11 -9.30 0.01 -4.18
CA PRO A 11 -9.63 -0.94 -3.11
C PRO A 11 -8.58 -1.00 -2.00
N MET A 12 -7.28 -0.97 -2.32
CA MET A 12 -6.20 -1.06 -1.34
C MET A 12 -6.11 0.19 -0.46
N ILE A 13 -6.29 1.38 -1.04
CA ILE A 13 -6.34 2.63 -0.27
C ILE A 13 -7.57 2.62 0.66
N ASN A 14 -8.73 2.18 0.18
CA ASN A 14 -9.93 2.12 1.01
C ASN A 14 -9.79 1.10 2.15
N LEU A 15 -9.21 -0.07 1.87
CA LEU A 15 -8.90 -1.07 2.89
C LEU A 15 -7.95 -0.51 3.96
N TYR A 16 -6.88 0.16 3.54
CA TYR A 16 -5.95 0.84 4.44
C TYR A 16 -6.68 1.87 5.33
N LYS A 17 -7.56 2.70 4.78
CA LYS A 17 -8.33 3.70 5.54
C LYS A 17 -9.27 3.06 6.57
N ILE A 18 -9.95 1.96 6.20
CA ILE A 18 -10.84 1.25 7.13
C ILE A 18 -10.04 0.64 8.28
N LEU A 19 -8.90 0.02 7.97
CA LEU A 19 -8.02 -0.57 8.99
C LEU A 19 -7.45 0.49 9.93
N ALA A 20 -7.00 1.62 9.38
CA ALA A 20 -6.52 2.78 10.12
C ALA A 20 -7.52 3.27 11.18
N LEU A 21 -8.80 3.31 10.82
CA LEU A 21 -9.87 3.81 11.70
C LEU A 21 -10.27 2.80 12.78
N ASN A 22 -10.10 1.50 12.55
CA ASN A 22 -10.63 0.45 13.44
C ASN A 22 -9.60 -0.18 14.39
N SER A 23 -8.31 0.13 14.26
CA SER A 23 -7.26 -0.67 14.93
C SER A 23 -6.19 0.17 15.65
N ASN A 24 -6.57 0.87 16.73
CA ASN A 24 -5.60 1.66 17.52
C ASN A 24 -4.57 0.83 18.31
N ASN A 25 -4.78 -0.48 18.46
CA ASN A 25 -3.95 -1.37 19.27
C ASN A 25 -3.15 -2.40 18.46
N ILE A 26 -3.20 -2.35 17.13
CA ILE A 26 -2.51 -3.31 16.25
C ILE A 26 -1.62 -2.53 15.30
N LEU A 27 -0.35 -2.93 15.19
CA LEU A 27 0.57 -2.41 14.19
C LEU A 27 0.37 -3.16 12.87
N ILE A 28 0.00 -2.45 11.81
CA ILE A 28 -0.21 -3.03 10.48
C ILE A 28 0.89 -2.56 9.55
N THR A 29 1.58 -3.49 8.89
CA THR A 29 2.61 -3.17 7.89
C THR A 29 2.15 -3.62 6.51
N PHE A 30 2.04 -2.67 5.59
CA PHE A 30 1.74 -2.96 4.19
C PHE A 30 3.04 -3.07 3.41
N VAL A 31 3.27 -4.25 2.82
CA VAL A 31 4.38 -4.47 1.90
C VAL A 31 3.88 -4.22 0.48
N VAL A 32 4.40 -3.18 -0.15
CA VAL A 32 4.04 -2.75 -1.52
C VAL A 32 5.30 -2.71 -2.39
N THR A 33 5.17 -2.44 -3.68
CA THR A 33 6.37 -2.17 -4.50
C THR A 33 6.86 -0.74 -4.32
N GLU A 34 8.07 -0.43 -4.76
CA GLU A 34 8.63 0.93 -4.67
C GLU A 34 7.81 1.98 -5.45
N GLU A 35 7.30 1.62 -6.63
CA GLU A 35 6.43 2.49 -7.44
C GLU A 35 5.19 2.90 -6.63
N TRP A 36 4.59 1.92 -5.96
CA TRP A 36 3.43 2.13 -5.10
C TRP A 36 3.75 2.93 -3.85
N LEU A 37 4.89 2.66 -3.21
CA LEU A 37 5.35 3.47 -2.09
C LEU A 37 5.51 4.94 -2.52
N GLY A 38 5.90 5.21 -3.76
CA GLY A 38 5.91 6.56 -4.33
C GLY A 38 4.53 7.23 -4.38
N PHE A 39 3.48 6.47 -4.71
CA PHE A 39 2.10 6.99 -4.78
C PHE A 39 1.44 7.22 -3.43
N ILE A 40 1.60 6.29 -2.50
CA ILE A 40 0.91 6.30 -1.19
C ILE A 40 1.82 6.70 -0.02
N GLY A 41 3.10 6.95 -0.29
CA GLY A 41 4.12 7.29 0.71
C GLY A 41 3.92 8.67 1.33
N SER A 42 3.42 9.62 0.54
CA SER A 42 3.29 11.04 0.88
C SER A 42 2.05 11.38 1.73
N ASP A 43 1.03 10.51 1.73
CA ASP A 43 -0.17 10.73 2.52
C ASP A 43 0.10 10.63 4.04
N PRO A 44 -0.48 11.53 4.86
CA PRO A 44 -0.36 11.45 6.30
C PRO A 44 -0.98 10.15 6.82
N LYS A 45 -0.17 9.40 7.57
CA LYS A 45 -0.53 8.08 8.10
C LYS A 45 -0.71 8.11 9.61
N PRO A 46 -1.65 7.35 10.16
CA PRO A 46 -1.73 7.16 11.60
C PRO A 46 -0.58 6.26 12.07
N LYS A 47 -0.15 6.45 13.31
CA LYS A 47 1.08 5.84 13.88
C LYS A 47 1.07 4.31 13.91
N ASN A 48 -0.10 3.70 13.80
CA ASN A 48 -0.33 2.26 13.80
C ASN A 48 -0.17 1.62 12.41
N ILE A 49 0.13 2.40 11.36
CA ILE A 49 0.35 1.86 10.02
C ILE A 49 1.72 2.22 9.48
N CYS A 50 2.43 1.20 9.04
CA CYS A 50 3.73 1.29 8.38
C CYS A 50 3.64 0.77 6.95
N PHE A 51 4.52 1.27 6.09
CA PHE A 51 4.70 0.77 4.74
C PHE A 51 6.14 0.33 4.57
N ALA A 52 6.32 -0.82 3.94
CA ALA A 52 7.60 -1.32 3.49
C ALA A 52 7.52 -1.51 1.97
N SER A 53 8.61 -1.24 1.27
CA SER A 53 8.69 -1.53 -0.16
C SER A 53 9.51 -2.78 -0.44
N ILE A 54 9.14 -3.49 -1.49
CA ILE A 54 9.99 -4.46 -2.19
C ILE A 54 10.32 -3.90 -3.59
N PRO A 55 11.48 -4.28 -4.16
CA PRO A 55 11.84 -3.87 -5.52
C PRO A 55 10.73 -4.22 -6.52
N ASN A 56 10.51 -3.37 -7.52
CA ASN A 56 9.58 -3.69 -8.60
C ASN A 56 10.09 -4.94 -9.34
N VAL A 57 9.44 -6.08 -9.16
CA VAL A 57 9.90 -7.37 -9.71
C VAL A 57 9.48 -7.56 -11.18
N ILE A 58 8.73 -6.61 -11.74
CA ILE A 58 8.25 -6.65 -13.13
C ILE A 58 8.30 -5.22 -13.69
N PRO A 59 8.93 -4.98 -14.86
CA PRO A 59 8.87 -3.68 -15.52
C PRO A 59 7.43 -3.42 -15.98
N SER A 60 6.83 -2.34 -15.50
CA SER A 60 5.47 -1.88 -15.83
C SER A 60 5.30 -1.37 -17.28
N ALA A 61 6.10 -1.85 -18.23
CA ALA A 61 6.12 -1.35 -19.62
C ALA A 61 6.38 -2.43 -20.71
N LEU A 62 5.91 -3.67 -20.53
CA LEU A 62 5.94 -4.70 -21.58
C LEU A 62 4.64 -5.52 -21.60
N PHE A 63 3.51 -4.87 -21.88
CA PHE A 63 2.33 -5.50 -22.49
C PHE A 63 1.70 -4.52 -23.49
#